data_AF-A0A377QAI6-F1
#
_entry.id   AF-A0A377QAI6-F1
#
_cell.length_a   1.000
_cell.length_b   1.000
_cell.length_c   1.000
_cell.angle_alpha   90.00
_cell.angle_beta   90.00
_cell.angle_gamma   90.00
#
_symmetry.space_group_name_H-M   'P 1'
#
loop_
_entity.id
_entity.type
_entity.pdbx_description
1 polymer ?
#
loop_
_entity_poly.entity_id
_entity_poly.type
_entity_poly.pdbx_seq_one_letter_code
_entity_poly.pdbx_strand_id
1 'polypeptide(L)'
;MAVSIKGEGKMYQLSTDPNVVIRLNDYANIPRGHRWWADYEAWRAEGHEAAPAVLDYLEQKRIEINAWSDQEMAAGFEYEGHRYQSDIESREALMRTLIAGTGPVTGYWIDEDNQRVEVKNHAAIEGMYAALQTHSNQIFARMQLMKEEVIALSQQELALYSVGWPE
;
A
#
# COMPACT_ATOMS: atom_id res chain seq x y z
N MET A 1 20.63 16.06 8.77
CA MET A 1 20.18 17.13 7.86
C MET A 1 18.67 17.10 7.85
N ALA A 2 18.01 18.14 8.37
CA ALA A 2 16.55 18.19 8.44
C ALA A 2 15.98 18.63 7.09
N VAL A 3 15.16 17.80 6.47
CA VAL A 3 14.42 18.17 5.26
C VAL A 3 13.30 19.12 5.69
N SER A 4 13.50 20.41 5.43
CA SER A 4 12.46 21.41 5.61
C SER A 4 11.53 21.37 4.40
N ILE A 5 10.39 20.70 4.52
CA ILE A 5 9.28 20.88 3.58
C ILE A 5 8.43 22.04 4.15
N LYS A 6 8.99 23.25 4.22
CA LYS A 6 8.21 24.44 4.53
C LYS A 6 7.67 25.01 3.24
N GLY A 7 6.35 25.00 3.10
CA GLY A 7 5.63 25.85 2.15
C GLY A 7 5.79 27.32 2.53
N GLU A 8 6.99 27.86 2.36
CA GLU A 8 7.31 29.25 2.69
C GLU A 8 6.41 30.17 1.84
N GLY A 9 5.40 30.75 2.49
CA GLY A 9 4.46 31.71 1.91
C GLY A 9 3.03 31.21 1.64
N LYS A 10 2.72 29.92 1.79
CA LYS A 10 1.36 29.39 1.53
C LYS A 10 0.56 29.26 2.82
N MET A 11 -0.57 29.97 2.91
CA MET A 11 -1.44 29.99 4.09
C MET A 11 -2.56 28.92 4.01
N TYR A 12 -2.92 28.51 2.79
CA TYR A 12 -3.98 27.54 2.51
C TYR A 12 -3.51 26.48 1.52
N GLN A 13 -4.13 25.30 1.59
CA GLN A 13 -3.99 24.20 0.64
C GLN A 13 -5.38 23.80 0.12
N LEU A 14 -5.50 23.44 -1.16
CA LEU A 14 -6.72 22.87 -1.70
C LEU A 14 -6.96 21.47 -1.13
N SER A 15 -8.21 21.09 -0.94
CA SER A 15 -8.59 19.69 -0.71
C SER A 15 -9.04 19.04 -2.02
N THR A 16 -9.32 17.74 -1.98
CA THR A 16 -9.96 17.01 -3.08
C THR A 16 -11.43 17.40 -3.28
N ASP A 17 -12.09 17.93 -2.25
CA ASP A 17 -13.40 18.58 -2.38
C ASP A 17 -13.20 20.06 -2.77
N PRO A 18 -13.71 20.50 -3.93
CA PRO A 18 -13.60 21.91 -4.34
C PRO A 18 -14.30 22.89 -3.38
N ASN A 19 -15.12 22.40 -2.45
CA ASN A 19 -15.79 23.19 -1.42
C ASN A 19 -15.09 23.14 -0.06
N VAL A 20 -13.88 22.58 0.04
CA VAL A 20 -13.09 22.57 1.28
C VAL A 20 -11.66 22.99 0.99
N VAL A 21 -11.13 23.89 1.82
CA VAL A 21 -9.71 24.27 1.84
C VAL A 21 -9.12 23.99 3.21
N ILE A 22 -7.83 23.69 3.28
CA ILE A 22 -7.10 23.40 4.51
C ILE A 22 -6.29 24.64 4.87
N ARG A 23 -6.43 25.16 6.09
CA ARG A 23 -5.58 26.23 6.59
C ARG A 23 -4.30 25.64 7.17
N LEU A 24 -3.15 26.04 6.65
CA LEU A 24 -1.88 25.35 6.94
C LEU A 24 -1.26 25.67 8.31
N ASN A 25 -1.79 26.65 9.04
CA ASN A 25 -1.29 26.98 10.38
C ASN A 25 -1.77 25.99 11.46
N ASP A 26 -2.96 25.41 11.29
CA ASP A 26 -3.63 24.55 12.27
C ASP A 26 -4.32 23.34 11.63
N TYR A 27 -4.19 23.17 10.32
CA TYR A 27 -4.76 22.10 9.52
C TYR A 27 -6.29 22.01 9.59
N ALA A 28 -6.96 23.12 9.90
CA ALA A 28 -8.42 23.16 9.93
C ALA A 28 -9.00 23.00 8.51
N ASN A 29 -9.96 22.08 8.38
CA ASN A 29 -10.82 21.97 7.19
C ASN A 29 -11.84 23.12 7.20
N ILE A 30 -11.78 23.98 6.19
CA ILE A 30 -12.65 25.14 6.03
C ILE A 30 -13.62 24.85 4.88
N PRO A 31 -14.86 24.45 5.18
CA PRO A 31 -15.87 24.28 4.14
C PRO A 31 -16.35 25.63 3.61
N ARG A 32 -16.84 25.62 2.37
CA ARG A 32 -17.40 26.79 1.71
C ARG A 32 -18.59 27.33 2.50
N GLY A 33 -18.58 28.65 2.75
CA GLY A 33 -19.56 29.31 3.61
C GLY A 33 -19.20 29.37 5.10
N HIS A 34 -18.11 28.71 5.54
CA HIS A 34 -17.58 28.89 6.88
C HIS A 34 -16.99 30.30 7.07
N ARG A 35 -16.96 30.83 8.30
CA ARG A 35 -16.44 32.19 8.58
C ARG A 35 -15.01 32.45 8.07
N TRP A 36 -14.17 31.42 8.07
CA TRP A 36 -12.77 31.50 7.60
C TRP A 36 -12.62 31.29 6.09
N TRP A 37 -13.71 30.96 5.37
CA TRP A 37 -13.69 30.91 3.91
C TRP A 37 -13.50 32.30 3.32
N ALA A 38 -14.07 33.33 3.96
CA ALA A 38 -13.87 34.72 3.57
C ALA A 38 -12.40 35.14 3.66
N ASP A 39 -11.66 34.68 4.68
CA ASP A 39 -10.23 34.92 4.83
C ASP A 39 -9.43 34.28 3.68
N TYR A 40 -9.81 33.06 3.28
CA TYR A 40 -9.22 32.38 2.11
C TYR A 40 -9.50 33.13 0.80
N GLU A 41 -10.73 33.60 0.59
CA GLU A 41 -11.10 34.36 -0.60
C GLU A 41 -10.38 35.72 -0.67
N ALA A 42 -10.25 36.42 0.45
CA ALA A 42 -9.48 37.66 0.54
C ALA A 42 -7.99 37.43 0.23
N TRP A 43 -7.37 36.42 0.86
CA TRP A 43 -5.99 36.03 0.60
C TRP A 43 -5.77 35.67 -0.88
N ARG A 44 -6.69 34.96 -1.51
CA ARG A 44 -6.62 34.65 -2.96
C ARG A 44 -6.78 35.91 -3.83
N ALA A 45 -7.64 36.84 -3.44
CA ALA A 45 -7.86 38.11 -4.16
C ALA A 45 -6.61 39.02 -4.15
N GLU A 46 -5.73 38.87 -3.15
CA GLU A 46 -4.42 39.52 -3.08
C GLU A 46 -3.38 38.91 -4.05
N GLY A 47 -3.77 37.88 -4.82
CA GLY A 47 -2.91 37.23 -5.82
C GLY A 47 -2.15 36.02 -5.29
N HIS A 48 -2.46 35.54 -4.08
CA HIS A 48 -1.87 34.32 -3.55
C HIS A 48 -2.52 33.05 -4.12
N GLU A 49 -1.72 32.00 -4.24
CA GLU A 49 -2.18 30.69 -4.71
C GLU A 49 -2.05 29.64 -3.60
N ALA A 50 -3.17 28.96 -3.32
CA ALA A 50 -3.19 27.83 -2.41
C ALA A 50 -2.19 26.77 -2.85
N ALA A 51 -1.62 26.05 -1.90
CA ALA A 51 -0.89 24.84 -2.24
C ALA A 51 -1.86 23.90 -3.01
N PRO A 52 -1.38 23.24 -4.08
CA PRO A 52 -2.21 22.29 -4.79
C PRO A 52 -2.75 21.24 -3.81
N ALA A 53 -3.88 20.64 -4.16
CA ALA A 53 -4.35 19.49 -3.42
C ALA A 53 -3.26 18.42 -3.53
N VAL A 54 -2.54 18.20 -2.45
CA VAL A 54 -1.84 16.94 -2.24
C VAL A 54 -2.97 15.91 -2.28
N LEU A 55 -2.82 14.81 -3.05
CA LEU A 55 -3.69 13.64 -2.90
C LEU A 55 -3.95 13.49 -1.39
N ASP A 56 -5.21 13.39 -0.98
CA ASP A 56 -5.54 13.25 0.44
C ASP A 56 -4.53 12.30 1.09
N TYR A 57 -3.92 12.68 2.21
CA TYR A 57 -2.85 11.87 2.83
C TYR A 57 -3.31 10.43 3.02
N LEU A 58 -4.63 10.24 3.22
CA LEU A 58 -5.30 8.96 3.21
C LEU A 58 -5.16 8.20 1.87
N GLU A 59 -5.36 8.85 0.73
CA GLU A 59 -5.20 8.25 -0.60
C GLU A 59 -3.73 7.94 -0.90
N GLN A 60 -2.80 8.81 -0.51
CA GLN A 60 -1.37 8.51 -0.61
C GLN A 60 -1.01 7.25 0.19
N LYS A 61 -1.52 7.16 1.43
CA LYS A 61 -1.33 5.96 2.25
C LYS A 61 -1.99 4.72 1.66
N ARG A 62 -3.16 4.83 1.03
CA ARG A 62 -3.78 3.71 0.32
C ARG A 62 -2.94 3.20 -0.84
N ILE A 63 -2.34 4.10 -1.61
CA ILE A 63 -1.41 3.74 -2.69
C ILE A 63 -0.17 3.04 -2.11
N GLU A 64 0.42 3.59 -1.06
CA GLU A 64 1.59 3.00 -0.37
C GLU A 64 1.28 1.60 0.18
N ILE A 65 0.13 1.41 0.83
CA ILE A 65 -0.34 0.11 1.35
C ILE A 65 -0.54 -0.91 0.22
N ASN A 66 -1.12 -0.51 -0.92
CA ASN A 66 -1.29 -1.41 -2.05
C ASN A 66 0.06 -1.79 -2.65
N ALA A 67 0.97 -0.82 -2.84
CA ALA A 67 2.31 -1.08 -3.36
C ALA A 67 3.11 -2.03 -2.44
N TRP A 68 3.02 -1.85 -1.12
CA TRP A 68 3.58 -2.78 -0.15
C TRP A 68 2.98 -4.19 -0.30
N SER A 69 1.66 -4.29 -0.40
CA SER A 69 0.99 -5.60 -0.57
C SER A 69 1.45 -6.30 -1.85
N ASP A 70 1.60 -5.58 -2.96
CA ASP A 70 2.09 -6.12 -4.22
C ASP A 70 3.54 -6.60 -4.11
N GLN A 71 4.39 -5.83 -3.42
CA GLN A 71 5.78 -6.19 -3.16
C GLN A 71 5.87 -7.46 -2.29
N GLU A 72 5.15 -7.53 -1.18
CA GLU A 72 5.16 -8.70 -0.28
C GLU A 72 4.60 -9.95 -0.98
N MET A 73 3.58 -9.78 -1.82
CA MET A 73 3.02 -10.86 -2.61
C MET A 73 4.02 -11.44 -3.62
N ALA A 74 4.98 -10.64 -4.10
CA ALA A 74 6.03 -11.06 -5.00
C ALA A 74 7.33 -11.49 -4.31
N ALA A 75 7.43 -11.32 -2.97
CA ALA A 75 8.66 -11.55 -2.22
C ALA A 75 9.01 -13.02 -1.96
N GLY A 76 8.20 -13.96 -2.45
CA GLY A 76 8.34 -15.39 -2.21
C GLY A 76 7.53 -15.89 -1.01
N PHE A 77 7.45 -17.21 -0.87
CA PHE A 77 6.77 -17.88 0.25
C PHE A 77 7.58 -19.08 0.75
N GLU A 78 7.48 -19.38 2.05
CA GLU A 78 8.19 -20.49 2.68
C GLU A 78 7.42 -21.81 2.56
N TYR A 79 8.11 -22.88 2.18
CA TYR A 79 7.61 -24.25 2.26
C TYR A 79 8.78 -25.23 2.43
N GLU A 80 8.70 -26.12 3.43
CA GLU A 80 9.71 -27.14 3.73
C GLU A 80 11.18 -26.62 3.79
N GLY A 81 11.38 -25.41 4.31
CA GLY A 81 12.72 -24.81 4.47
C GLY A 81 13.29 -24.17 3.21
N HIS A 82 12.48 -24.05 2.15
CA HIS A 82 12.82 -23.31 0.94
C HIS A 82 11.85 -22.14 0.75
N ARG A 83 12.40 -21.01 0.27
CA ARG A 83 11.62 -19.85 -0.12
C ARG A 83 11.39 -19.84 -1.61
N TYR A 84 10.17 -20.17 -2.03
CA TYR A 84 9.79 -20.30 -3.44
C TYR A 84 9.38 -18.98 -4.06
N GLN A 85 9.58 -18.83 -5.38
CA GLN A 85 9.09 -17.67 -6.11
C GLN A 85 7.57 -17.54 -6.04
N SER A 86 7.09 -16.31 -5.89
CA SER A 86 5.67 -15.99 -5.77
C SER A 86 5.22 -14.84 -6.67
N ASP A 87 5.98 -14.54 -7.72
CA ASP A 87 5.51 -13.62 -8.76
C ASP A 87 4.22 -14.17 -9.43
N ILE A 88 3.59 -13.35 -10.29
CA ILE A 88 2.33 -13.71 -10.94
C ILE A 88 2.47 -15.02 -11.74
N GLU A 89 3.55 -15.17 -12.51
CA GLU A 89 3.74 -16.35 -13.37
C GLU A 89 3.94 -17.62 -12.53
N SER A 90 4.77 -17.53 -11.49
CA SER A 90 5.04 -18.62 -10.55
C SER A 90 3.77 -19.09 -9.82
N ARG A 91 2.94 -18.16 -9.34
CA ARG A 91 1.67 -18.49 -8.66
C ARG A 91 0.66 -19.12 -9.61
N GLU A 92 0.51 -18.57 -10.80
CA GLU A 92 -0.39 -19.14 -11.80
C GLU A 92 0.08 -20.53 -12.25
N ALA A 93 1.39 -20.73 -12.42
CA ALA A 93 1.95 -22.04 -12.76
C ALA A 93 1.63 -23.05 -11.66
N LEU A 94 1.81 -22.69 -10.39
CA LEU A 94 1.52 -23.57 -9.25
C LEU A 94 0.02 -23.94 -9.22
N MET A 95 -0.86 -22.96 -9.38
CA MET A 95 -2.31 -23.17 -9.44
C MET A 95 -2.71 -24.08 -10.61
N ARG A 96 -2.11 -23.89 -11.80
CA ARG A 96 -2.38 -24.74 -12.98
C ARG A 96 -1.91 -26.19 -12.74
N THR A 97 -0.73 -26.38 -12.15
CA THR A 97 -0.21 -27.71 -11.80
C THR A 97 -1.11 -28.40 -10.78
N LEU A 98 -1.59 -27.66 -9.78
CA LEU A 98 -2.55 -28.17 -8.80
C LEU A 98 -3.86 -28.63 -9.48
N ILE A 99 -4.48 -27.78 -10.32
CA ILE A 99 -5.74 -28.11 -11.01
C ILE A 99 -5.58 -29.33 -11.94
N ALA A 100 -4.42 -29.47 -12.59
CA ALA A 100 -4.15 -30.59 -13.47
C ALA A 100 -4.09 -31.95 -12.73
N GLY A 101 -3.93 -31.96 -11.40
CA GLY A 101 -3.84 -33.19 -10.61
C GLY A 101 -2.53 -33.95 -10.81
N THR A 102 -1.53 -33.33 -11.43
CA THR A 102 -0.23 -33.94 -11.73
C THR A 102 0.90 -33.18 -11.02
N GLY A 103 2.05 -33.83 -10.86
CA GLY A 103 3.26 -33.13 -10.43
C GLY A 103 3.75 -32.14 -11.50
N PRO A 104 4.73 -31.28 -11.19
CA PRO A 104 5.30 -30.37 -12.17
C PRO A 104 5.93 -31.17 -13.31
N VAL A 105 5.63 -30.82 -14.56
CA VAL A 105 6.15 -31.51 -15.76
C VAL A 105 7.68 -31.49 -15.78
N THR A 106 8.29 -30.46 -15.20
CA THR A 106 9.73 -30.27 -15.05
C THR A 106 10.36 -31.09 -13.92
N GLY A 107 9.58 -31.59 -12.96
CA GLY A 107 10.06 -32.26 -11.75
C GLY A 107 10.73 -31.33 -10.72
N TYR A 108 10.72 -30.00 -10.94
CA TYR A 108 11.29 -29.01 -10.04
C TYR A 108 10.43 -27.75 -9.99
N TRP A 109 10.60 -26.97 -8.92
CA TRP A 109 10.15 -25.59 -8.80
C TRP A 109 11.34 -24.64 -8.66
N ILE A 110 11.09 -23.34 -8.77
CA ILE A 110 12.13 -22.31 -8.66
C ILE A 110 12.02 -21.60 -7.30
N ASP A 111 13.13 -21.50 -6.59
CA ASP A 111 13.26 -20.69 -5.38
C ASP A 111 13.60 -19.22 -5.67
N GLU A 112 13.54 -18.37 -4.65
CA GLU A 112 13.79 -16.93 -4.81
C GLU A 112 15.19 -16.61 -5.38
N ASP A 113 16.17 -17.49 -5.15
CA ASP A 113 17.53 -17.43 -5.66
C ASP A 113 17.68 -17.99 -7.09
N ASN A 114 16.55 -18.25 -7.76
CA ASN A 114 16.47 -18.86 -9.09
C ASN A 114 17.09 -20.27 -9.18
N GLN A 115 17.17 -20.99 -8.07
CA GLN A 115 17.63 -22.38 -8.05
C GLN A 115 16.46 -23.34 -8.26
N ARG A 116 16.79 -24.50 -8.83
CA ARG A 116 15.83 -25.59 -9.04
C ARG A 116 15.75 -26.45 -7.79
N VAL A 117 14.59 -26.44 -7.15
CA VAL A 117 14.28 -27.31 -6.01
C VAL A 117 13.41 -28.45 -6.49
N GLU A 118 13.80 -29.68 -6.20
CA GLU A 118 13.11 -30.87 -6.71
C GLU A 118 11.73 -31.05 -6.04
N VAL A 119 10.67 -31.15 -6.84
CA VAL A 119 9.27 -31.30 -6.37
C VAL A 119 8.64 -32.43 -7.17
N LYS A 120 8.58 -33.64 -6.60
CA LYS A 120 8.36 -34.87 -7.38
C LYS A 120 6.92 -35.37 -7.45
N ASN A 121 6.04 -34.91 -6.56
CA ASN A 121 4.71 -35.49 -6.42
C ASN A 121 3.63 -34.43 -6.22
N HIS A 122 2.39 -34.83 -6.46
CA HIS A 122 1.23 -33.95 -6.37
C HIS A 122 1.01 -33.43 -4.93
N ALA A 123 1.26 -34.27 -3.92
CA ALA A 123 1.11 -33.87 -2.51
C ALA A 123 2.02 -32.70 -2.11
N ALA A 124 3.24 -32.64 -2.66
CA ALA A 124 4.13 -31.50 -2.46
C ALA A 124 3.58 -30.22 -3.11
N ILE A 125 2.96 -30.32 -4.29
CA ILE A 125 2.29 -29.19 -4.95
C ILE A 125 1.08 -28.70 -4.14
N GLU A 126 0.28 -29.61 -3.58
CA GLU A 126 -0.81 -29.27 -2.65
C GLU A 126 -0.28 -28.52 -1.42
N GLY A 127 0.82 -29.01 -0.83
CA GLY A 127 1.48 -28.37 0.31
C GLY A 127 2.04 -26.98 0.00
N MET A 128 2.74 -26.84 -1.13
CA MET A 128 3.23 -25.55 -1.61
C MET A 128 2.09 -24.55 -1.83
N TYR A 129 1.00 -24.99 -2.47
CA TYR A 129 -0.14 -24.11 -2.71
C TYR A 129 -0.84 -23.70 -1.41
N ALA A 130 -0.96 -24.61 -0.44
CA ALA A 130 -1.49 -24.29 0.89
C ALA A 130 -0.61 -23.26 1.63
N ALA A 131 0.73 -23.37 1.52
CA ALA A 131 1.66 -22.41 2.09
C ALA A 131 1.54 -21.04 1.41
N LEU A 132 1.50 -21.00 0.07
CA LEU A 132 1.26 -19.77 -0.70
C LEU A 132 -0.06 -19.09 -0.31
N GLN A 133 -1.14 -19.87 -0.13
CA GLN A 133 -2.44 -19.32 0.26
C GLN A 133 -2.40 -18.74 1.67
N THR A 134 -1.72 -19.42 2.60
CA THR A 134 -1.49 -18.90 3.96
C THR A 134 -0.77 -17.56 3.92
N HIS A 135 0.36 -17.48 3.20
CA HIS A 135 1.14 -16.25 3.00
C HIS A 135 0.29 -15.12 2.40
N SER A 136 -0.43 -15.42 1.31
CA SER A 136 -1.29 -14.46 0.62
C SER A 136 -2.41 -13.93 1.52
N ASN A 137 -3.01 -14.80 2.34
CA ASN A 137 -4.05 -14.42 3.29
C ASN A 137 -3.53 -13.50 4.40
N GLN A 138 -2.30 -13.75 4.89
CA GLN A 138 -1.67 -12.89 5.89
C GLN A 138 -1.42 -11.49 5.34
N ILE A 139 -0.88 -11.38 4.13
CA ILE A 139 -0.65 -10.09 3.46
C ILE A 139 -1.97 -9.36 3.26
N PHE A 140 -2.98 -10.05 2.74
CA PHE A 140 -4.30 -9.46 2.53
C PHE A 140 -4.92 -8.97 3.85
N ALA A 141 -4.86 -9.78 4.91
CA ALA A 141 -5.36 -9.41 6.23
C ALA A 141 -4.64 -8.16 6.75
N ARG A 142 -3.31 -8.10 6.65
CA ARG A 142 -2.55 -6.91 7.08
C ARG A 142 -2.87 -5.70 6.23
N MET A 143 -2.97 -5.84 4.90
CA MET A 143 -3.37 -4.76 3.99
C MET A 143 -4.74 -4.16 4.39
N GLN A 144 -5.73 -5.00 4.72
CA GLN A 144 -7.05 -4.53 5.16
C GLN A 144 -6.97 -3.82 6.51
N LEU A 145 -6.24 -4.38 7.48
CA LEU A 145 -6.02 -3.74 8.77
C LEU A 145 -5.37 -2.36 8.61
N MET A 146 -4.34 -2.23 7.77
CA MET A 146 -3.72 -0.93 7.51
C MET A 146 -4.70 0.07 6.89
N LYS A 147 -5.55 -0.38 5.96
CA LYS A 147 -6.59 0.47 5.35
C LYS A 147 -7.62 0.96 6.37
N GLU A 148 -7.96 0.13 7.35
CA GLU A 148 -8.85 0.51 8.46
C GLU A 148 -8.16 1.49 9.41
N GLU A 149 -6.91 1.21 9.80
CA GLU A 149 -6.09 2.05 10.68
C GLU A 149 -5.99 3.48 10.12
N VAL A 150 -5.59 3.64 8.85
CA VAL A 150 -5.37 4.97 8.26
C VAL A 150 -6.64 5.82 8.13
N ILE A 151 -7.83 5.21 8.07
CA ILE A 151 -9.11 5.96 8.01
C ILE A 151 -9.38 6.70 9.33
N ALA A 152 -8.92 6.15 10.45
CA ALA A 152 -9.14 6.73 11.78
C ALA A 152 -8.11 7.81 12.16
N LEU A 153 -7.05 7.99 11.37
CA LEU A 153 -5.92 8.85 11.71
C LEU A 153 -6.13 10.31 11.25
N SER A 154 -5.64 11.23 12.07
CA SER A 154 -5.42 12.62 11.65
C SER A 154 -4.30 12.73 10.63
N GLN A 155 -4.20 13.87 9.96
CA GLN A 155 -3.14 14.13 8.97
C GLN A 155 -1.72 14.01 9.55
N GLN A 156 -1.50 14.46 10.79
CA GLN A 156 -0.20 14.34 11.46
C GLN A 156 0.14 12.88 11.75
N GLU A 157 -0.84 12.08 12.16
CA GLU A 157 -0.66 10.65 12.41
C GLU A 157 -0.44 9.88 11.11
N LEU A 158 -1.16 10.22 10.04
CA LEU A 158 -0.93 9.67 8.69
C LEU A 158 0.50 9.91 8.22
N ALA A 159 1.06 11.11 8.48
CA ALA A 159 2.44 11.41 8.10
C ALA A 159 3.48 10.55 8.85
N LEU A 160 3.13 10.01 10.02
CA LEU A 160 4.00 9.17 10.86
C LEU A 160 3.70 7.67 10.72
N TYR A 161 2.61 7.31 10.04
CA TYR A 161 2.18 5.93 9.90
C TYR A 161 3.15 5.13 9.02
N SER A 162 3.68 4.02 9.57
CA SER A 162 4.57 3.11 8.86
C SER A 162 3.77 2.01 8.16
N VAL A 163 3.91 1.93 6.83
CA VAL A 163 3.32 0.85 6.03
C VAL A 163 4.20 -0.39 6.17
N GLY A 164 3.59 -1.52 6.52
CA GLY A 164 4.28 -2.79 6.63
C GLY A 164 3.75 -3.71 7.70
N TRP A 165 4.49 -4.78 7.96
CA TRP A 165 4.30 -5.63 9.13
C TRP A 165 4.52 -4.83 10.42
N PRO A 166 3.79 -5.13 11.51
CA PRO A 166 4.08 -4.54 12.82
C PRO A 166 5.48 -4.95 13.28
N GLU A 167 6.22 -4.02 13.90
CA GLU A 167 7.48 -4.31 14.62
C GLU A 167 7.26 -5.15 15.89
#